data_AF-A0A268NXP8-F1
#
_entry.id   AF-A0A268NXP8-F1
#
_cell.length_a   1.000
_cell.length_b   1.000
_cell.length_c   1.000
_cell.angle_alpha   90.00
_cell.angle_beta   90.00
_cell.angle_gamma   90.00
#
_symmetry.space_group_name_H-M   'P 1'
#
loop_
_entity.id
_entity.type
_entity.pdbx_description
1 polymer ?
#
loop_
_entity_poly.entity_id
_entity_poly.type
_entity_poly.pdbx_seq_one_letter_code
_entity_poly.pdbx_strand_id
1 'polypeptide(L)'
;MTKTKWIVLVTMVVISVGSLFFWYFQHEEKQQQRIRIEENALKVYAQTADFLRMEIDYSDYGKRENVDDITLTPTKRTKEMMERWKAVSKAFPTIEFPQKEVGEGNWIKVYEEITKSFGEMRSVPLVLSNGEEVGGTESLYLYVHNGNIEEDNFENLLKEKGIIE
;
A
#
# COMPACT_ATOMS: atom_id res chain seq x y z
N MET A 1 65.74 0.29 -17.15
CA MET A 1 64.57 1.14 -16.81
C MET A 1 64.98 2.02 -15.62
N THR A 2 64.88 3.35 -15.70
CA THR A 2 65.25 4.23 -14.59
C THR A 2 64.18 4.18 -13.49
N LYS A 3 64.56 4.34 -12.21
CA LYS A 3 63.64 4.26 -11.05
C LYS A 3 62.38 5.11 -11.24
N THR A 4 62.50 6.29 -11.86
CA THR A 4 61.40 7.19 -12.20
C THR A 4 60.40 6.60 -13.20
N LYS A 5 60.86 5.88 -14.23
CA LYS A 5 59.97 5.22 -15.21
C LYS A 5 59.20 4.05 -14.60
N TRP A 6 59.78 3.37 -13.62
CA TRP A 6 59.11 2.26 -12.91
C TRP A 6 58.03 2.77 -11.96
N ILE A 7 58.31 3.85 -11.21
CA ILE A 7 57.33 4.50 -10.33
C ILE A 7 56.10 4.97 -11.12
N VAL A 8 56.30 5.67 -12.25
CA VAL A 8 55.19 6.14 -13.10
C VAL A 8 54.32 4.98 -13.60
N LEU A 9 54.94 3.87 -13.99
CA LEU A 9 54.21 2.70 -14.50
C LEU A 9 53.38 2.03 -13.39
N VAL A 10 53.94 1.89 -12.19
CA VAL A 10 53.21 1.36 -11.03
C VAL A 10 52.03 2.27 -10.65
N THR A 11 52.22 3.58 -10.61
CA THR A 11 51.14 4.53 -10.32
C THR A 11 50.01 4.45 -11.35
N MET A 12 50.33 4.30 -12.63
CA MET A 12 49.33 4.18 -13.70
C MET A 12 48.49 2.90 -13.57
N VAL A 13 49.11 1.79 -13.17
CA VAL A 13 48.41 0.52 -12.90
C VAL A 13 47.49 0.64 -11.69
N VAL A 14 47.96 1.24 -10.59
CA VAL A 14 47.15 1.43 -9.38
C VAL A 14 45.93 2.30 -9.65
N ILE A 15 46.09 3.39 -10.40
CA ILE A 15 44.96 4.26 -10.78
C ILE A 15 43.97 3.50 -11.64
N SER A 16 44.45 2.74 -12.64
CA SER A 16 43.59 1.98 -13.55
C SER A 16 42.78 0.90 -12.82
N VAL A 17 43.41 0.17 -11.90
CA VAL A 17 42.73 -0.84 -11.06
C VAL A 17 41.75 -0.17 -10.11
N GLY A 18 42.12 0.95 -9.48
CA GLY A 18 41.25 1.71 -8.60
C GLY A 18 40.00 2.25 -9.30
N SER A 19 40.13 2.76 -10.52
CA SER A 19 39.00 3.24 -11.32
C SER A 19 38.03 2.12 -11.70
N LEU A 20 38.55 0.94 -12.08
CA LEU A 20 37.71 -0.22 -12.38
C LEU A 20 36.97 -0.73 -11.15
N PHE A 21 37.65 -0.77 -10.00
CA PHE A 21 37.05 -1.18 -8.73
C PHE A 21 35.95 -0.22 -8.28
N PHE A 22 36.20 1.10 -8.39
CA PHE A 22 35.20 2.14 -8.10
C PHE A 22 33.99 2.06 -9.03
N TRP A 23 34.21 1.83 -10.32
CA TRP A 23 33.13 1.67 -11.30
C TRP A 23 32.29 0.42 -11.01
N TYR A 24 32.93 -0.71 -10.71
CA TYR A 24 32.25 -1.94 -10.32
C TYR A 24 31.38 -1.75 -9.06
N PHE A 25 31.94 -1.13 -8.01
CA PHE A 25 31.22 -0.89 -6.77
C PHE A 25 30.02 0.05 -6.95
N GLN A 26 30.19 1.14 -7.70
CA GLN A 26 29.06 2.04 -8.04
C GLN A 26 27.98 1.33 -8.86
N HIS A 27 28.36 0.44 -9.77
CA HIS A 27 27.40 -0.30 -10.58
C HIS A 27 26.59 -1.25 -9.71
N GLU A 28 27.24 -1.99 -8.80
CA GLU A 28 26.57 -2.91 -7.88
C GLU A 28 25.58 -2.19 -6.95
N GLU A 29 25.97 -1.06 -6.36
CA GLU A 29 25.07 -0.27 -5.51
C GLU A 29 23.83 0.22 -6.27
N LYS A 30 24.01 0.71 -7.51
CA LYS A 30 22.89 1.17 -8.35
C LYS A 30 21.93 0.02 -8.70
N GLN A 31 22.45 -1.17 -8.97
CA GLN A 31 21.61 -2.34 -9.26
C GLN A 31 20.83 -2.78 -8.02
N GLN A 32 21.48 -2.84 -6.85
CA GLN A 32 20.79 -3.17 -5.60
C GLN A 32 19.71 -2.14 -5.26
N GLN A 33 19.95 -0.85 -5.49
CA GLN A 33 18.94 0.18 -5.27
C GLN A 33 17.73 0.00 -6.19
N ARG A 34 17.96 -0.31 -7.48
CA ARG A 34 16.87 -0.58 -8.44
C ARG A 34 16.02 -1.77 -8.00
N ILE A 35 16.66 -2.89 -7.66
CA ILE A 35 15.98 -4.10 -7.17
C ILE A 35 15.13 -3.78 -5.94
N ARG A 36 15.67 -3.05 -4.96
CA ARG A 36 14.90 -2.67 -3.75
C ARG A 36 13.71 -1.78 -4.05
N ILE A 37 13.84 -0.83 -4.97
CA ILE A 37 12.73 0.04 -5.37
C ILE A 37 11.63 -0.79 -6.02
N GLU A 38 12.01 -1.70 -6.90
CA GLU A 38 11.09 -2.61 -7.60
C GLU A 38 10.39 -3.58 -6.63
N GLU A 39 11.14 -4.24 -5.74
CA GLU A 39 10.60 -5.10 -4.68
C GLU A 39 9.61 -4.36 -3.78
N ASN A 40 9.94 -3.12 -3.40
CA ASN A 40 9.04 -2.30 -2.60
C ASN A 40 7.76 -1.96 -3.37
N ALA A 41 7.86 -1.61 -4.65
CA ALA A 41 6.68 -1.34 -5.48
C ALA A 41 5.81 -2.60 -5.63
N LEU A 42 6.40 -3.76 -5.94
CA LEU A 42 5.69 -5.04 -6.00
C LEU A 42 4.96 -5.36 -4.70
N LYS A 43 5.61 -5.10 -3.56
CA LYS A 43 5.00 -5.28 -2.25
C LYS A 43 3.78 -4.39 -2.06
N VAL A 44 3.83 -3.13 -2.47
CA VAL A 44 2.68 -2.21 -2.38
C VAL A 44 1.51 -2.71 -3.24
N TYR A 45 1.76 -3.18 -4.47
CA TYR A 45 0.72 -3.77 -5.31
C TYR A 45 0.11 -5.02 -4.68
N ALA A 46 0.93 -5.94 -4.18
CA ALA A 46 0.46 -7.15 -3.53
C ALA A 46 -0.35 -6.85 -2.26
N GLN A 47 0.10 -5.91 -1.43
CA GLN A 47 -0.63 -5.47 -0.24
C GLN A 47 -1.96 -4.80 -0.59
N THR A 48 -1.97 -3.93 -1.60
CA THR A 48 -3.18 -3.28 -2.09
C THR A 48 -4.18 -4.33 -2.59
N ALA A 49 -3.72 -5.30 -3.38
CA ALA A 49 -4.56 -6.36 -3.91
C ALA A 49 -5.16 -7.22 -2.79
N ASP A 50 -4.33 -7.68 -1.85
CA ASP A 50 -4.78 -8.51 -0.74
C ASP A 50 -5.80 -7.78 0.13
N PHE A 51 -5.50 -6.53 0.50
CA PHE A 51 -6.34 -5.72 1.37
C PHE A 51 -7.67 -5.36 0.70
N LEU A 52 -7.63 -4.82 -0.52
CA LEU A 52 -8.84 -4.42 -1.27
C LEU A 52 -9.56 -5.61 -1.94
N ARG A 53 -9.11 -6.86 -1.69
CA ARG A 53 -9.67 -8.10 -2.24
C ARG A 53 -9.68 -8.12 -3.78
N MET A 54 -8.65 -7.59 -4.40
CA MET A 54 -8.52 -7.47 -5.85
C MET A 54 -7.76 -8.64 -6.44
N GLU A 55 -7.95 -8.86 -7.74
CA GLU A 55 -7.08 -9.73 -8.52
C GLU A 55 -5.88 -8.92 -9.02
N ILE A 56 -4.72 -9.57 -9.05
CA ILE A 56 -3.47 -9.00 -9.57
C ILE A 56 -3.06 -9.72 -10.84
N ASP A 57 -2.78 -8.96 -11.90
CA ASP A 57 -2.28 -9.47 -13.17
C ASP A 57 -0.84 -8.99 -13.42
N TYR A 58 0.07 -9.96 -13.59
CA TYR A 58 1.49 -9.75 -13.88
C TYR A 58 1.86 -10.05 -15.34
N SER A 59 0.87 -10.30 -16.21
CA SER A 59 1.08 -10.78 -17.58
C SER A 59 1.94 -9.85 -18.44
N ASP A 60 1.85 -8.54 -18.20
CA ASP A 60 2.64 -7.53 -18.90
C ASP A 60 3.92 -7.12 -18.15
N TYR A 61 3.96 -7.27 -16.82
CA TYR A 61 5.15 -7.05 -16.00
C TYR A 61 6.34 -7.91 -16.46
N GLY A 62 6.12 -9.21 -16.72
CA GLY A 62 7.18 -10.12 -17.15
C GLY A 62 7.80 -9.83 -18.53
N LYS A 63 7.23 -8.88 -19.30
CA LYS A 63 7.74 -8.50 -20.63
C LYS A 63 8.64 -7.27 -20.61
N ARG A 64 8.42 -6.36 -19.66
CA ARG A 64 9.10 -5.05 -19.60
C ARG A 64 9.80 -4.78 -18.28
N GLU A 65 9.63 -5.66 -17.28
CA GLU A 65 10.14 -5.50 -15.91
C GLU A 65 9.76 -4.12 -15.33
N ASN A 66 8.53 -3.68 -15.63
CA ASN A 66 8.02 -2.40 -15.18
C ASN A 66 6.79 -2.61 -14.29
N VAL A 67 6.91 -2.22 -13.03
CA VAL A 67 5.85 -2.36 -12.02
C VAL A 67 4.56 -1.62 -12.38
N ASP A 68 4.65 -0.58 -13.23
CA ASP A 68 3.46 0.13 -13.72
C ASP A 68 2.64 -0.71 -14.72
N ASP A 69 3.18 -1.81 -15.23
CA ASP A 69 2.46 -2.76 -16.08
C ASP A 69 1.64 -3.78 -15.25
N ILE A 70 1.67 -3.71 -13.90
CA ILE A 70 0.86 -4.54 -13.02
C ILE A 70 -0.56 -3.97 -12.96
N THR A 71 -1.53 -4.81 -13.28
CA THR A 71 -2.94 -4.41 -13.26
C THR A 71 -3.64 -4.96 -12.04
N LEU A 72 -4.38 -4.09 -11.33
CA LEU A 72 -5.27 -4.46 -10.23
C LEU A 72 -6.71 -4.42 -10.70
N THR A 73 -7.40 -5.55 -10.63
CA THR A 73 -8.79 -5.69 -11.08
C THR A 73 -9.74 -5.84 -9.88
N PRO A 74 -10.73 -4.93 -9.71
CA PRO A 74 -11.71 -5.03 -8.63
C PRO A 74 -12.54 -6.31 -8.75
N THR A 75 -12.67 -7.04 -7.64
CA THR A 75 -13.57 -8.19 -7.57
C THR A 75 -14.94 -7.78 -7.04
N LYS A 76 -15.85 -8.75 -6.95
CA LYS A 76 -17.12 -8.55 -6.23
C LYS A 76 -16.89 -8.09 -4.79
N ARG A 77 -15.89 -8.66 -4.09
CA ARG A 77 -15.58 -8.31 -2.70
C ARG A 77 -15.04 -6.90 -2.58
N THR A 78 -14.22 -6.45 -3.54
CA THR A 78 -13.78 -5.04 -3.62
C THR A 78 -14.98 -4.11 -3.69
N LYS A 79 -15.96 -4.39 -4.55
CA LYS A 79 -17.16 -3.56 -4.68
C LYS A 79 -17.99 -3.54 -3.40
N GLU A 80 -18.21 -4.70 -2.78
CA GLU A 80 -18.94 -4.81 -1.51
C GLU A 80 -18.25 -4.00 -0.39
N MET A 81 -16.91 -4.05 -0.33
CA MET A 81 -16.11 -3.24 0.60
C MET A 81 -16.24 -1.74 0.32
N MET A 82 -16.20 -1.31 -0.94
CA MET A 82 -16.36 0.10 -1.30
C MET A 82 -17.75 0.64 -0.94
N GLU A 83 -18.81 -0.16 -1.15
CA GLU A 83 -20.17 0.24 -0.77
C GLU A 83 -20.32 0.39 0.74
N ARG A 84 -19.76 -0.54 1.53
CA ARG A 84 -19.75 -0.41 3.00
C ARG A 84 -18.97 0.82 3.45
N TRP A 85 -17.78 1.05 2.91
CA TRP A 85 -16.99 2.24 3.25
C TRP A 85 -17.75 3.53 2.90
N LYS A 86 -18.39 3.58 1.73
CA LYS A 86 -19.21 4.71 1.30
C LYS A 86 -20.45 4.94 2.18
N ALA A 87 -21.06 3.88 2.70
CA ALA A 87 -22.16 3.99 3.66
C ALA A 87 -21.66 4.54 5.00
N VAL A 88 -20.54 4.00 5.50
CA VAL A 88 -19.87 4.44 6.72
C VAL A 88 -19.46 5.92 6.63
N SER A 89 -18.87 6.36 5.51
CA SER A 89 -18.46 7.75 5.32
C SER A 89 -19.62 8.74 5.31
N LYS A 90 -20.81 8.30 4.85
CA LYS A 90 -22.02 9.14 4.89
C LYS A 90 -22.55 9.28 6.30
N ALA A 91 -22.50 8.21 7.09
CA ALA A 91 -22.95 8.21 8.48
C ALA A 91 -21.97 8.92 9.41
N PHE A 92 -20.67 8.83 9.12
CA PHE A 92 -19.58 9.39 9.93
C PHE A 92 -18.67 10.26 9.04
N PRO A 93 -18.97 11.56 8.91
CA PRO A 93 -18.24 12.46 8.00
C PRO A 93 -16.76 12.64 8.32
N THR A 94 -16.30 12.22 9.50
CA THR A 94 -14.86 12.16 9.81
C THR A 94 -14.14 11.14 8.93
N ILE A 95 -14.79 10.01 8.61
CA ILE A 95 -14.24 8.97 7.75
C ILE A 95 -14.55 9.33 6.30
N GLU A 96 -13.56 9.84 5.57
CA GLU A 96 -13.75 10.20 4.16
C GLU A 96 -13.75 8.99 3.22
N PHE A 97 -14.54 9.04 2.15
CA PHE A 97 -14.53 8.05 1.07
C PHE A 97 -13.85 8.63 -0.18
N PRO A 98 -12.81 7.98 -0.73
CA PRO A 98 -12.00 8.50 -1.83
C PRO A 98 -12.69 8.31 -3.18
N GLN A 99 -13.80 9.05 -3.38
CA GLN A 99 -14.68 8.92 -4.55
C GLN A 99 -13.95 9.18 -5.87
N LYS A 100 -12.94 10.06 -5.86
CA LYS A 100 -12.15 10.42 -7.04
C LYS A 100 -11.22 9.28 -7.42
N GLU A 101 -10.44 8.76 -6.48
CA GLU A 101 -9.44 7.72 -6.69
C GLU A 101 -10.09 6.41 -7.13
N VAL A 102 -11.25 6.08 -6.55
CA VAL A 102 -12.08 4.94 -6.99
C VAL A 102 -12.57 5.14 -8.43
N GLY A 103 -12.99 6.36 -8.79
CA GLY A 103 -13.44 6.69 -10.14
C GLY A 103 -12.32 6.67 -11.19
N GLU A 104 -11.11 7.06 -10.79
CA GLU A 104 -9.90 7.04 -11.63
C GLU A 104 -9.24 5.66 -11.69
N GLY A 105 -9.67 4.70 -10.86
CA GLY A 105 -9.04 3.37 -10.76
C GLY A 105 -7.65 3.41 -10.11
N ASN A 106 -7.34 4.44 -9.32
CA ASN A 106 -6.06 4.57 -8.62
C ASN A 106 -6.07 3.77 -7.31
N TRP A 107 -6.04 2.44 -7.41
CA TRP A 107 -6.22 1.54 -6.29
C TRP A 107 -5.16 1.65 -5.20
N ILE A 108 -3.92 2.02 -5.58
CA ILE A 108 -2.84 2.30 -4.62
C ILE A 108 -3.24 3.46 -3.70
N LYS A 109 -3.75 4.56 -4.27
CA LYS A 109 -4.26 5.68 -3.47
C LYS A 109 -5.50 5.30 -2.67
N VAL A 110 -6.41 4.49 -3.21
CA VAL A 110 -7.57 3.99 -2.45
C VAL A 110 -7.12 3.25 -1.18
N TYR A 111 -6.07 2.44 -1.28
CA TYR A 111 -5.45 1.75 -0.15
C TYR A 111 -4.75 2.72 0.83
N GLU A 112 -4.07 3.76 0.33
CA GLU A 112 -3.51 4.80 1.20
C GLU A 112 -4.60 5.55 1.98
N GLU A 113 -5.73 5.87 1.35
CA GLU A 113 -6.82 6.60 2.03
C GLU A 113 -7.49 5.77 3.11
N ILE A 114 -7.77 4.48 2.86
CA ILE A 114 -8.43 3.66 3.89
C ILE A 114 -7.52 3.41 5.09
N THR A 115 -6.21 3.26 4.87
CA THR A 115 -5.25 3.06 5.96
C THR A 115 -5.11 4.30 6.83
N LYS A 116 -5.25 5.51 6.27
CA LYS A 116 -5.32 6.76 7.05
C LYS A 116 -6.60 6.80 7.92
N SER A 117 -7.73 6.34 7.39
CA SER A 117 -9.01 6.33 8.11
C SER A 117 -9.09 5.33 9.26
N PHE A 118 -8.12 4.41 9.44
CA PHE A 118 -8.16 3.42 10.52
C PHE A 118 -8.23 4.04 11.92
N GLY A 119 -7.54 5.15 12.14
CA GLY A 119 -7.59 5.84 13.44
C GLY A 119 -8.99 6.34 13.77
N GLU A 120 -9.70 6.86 12.77
CA GLU A 120 -11.07 7.35 12.90
C GLU A 120 -12.08 6.22 13.01
N MET A 121 -11.90 5.15 12.22
CA MET A 121 -12.74 3.96 12.30
C MET A 121 -12.71 3.32 13.70
N ARG A 122 -11.56 3.38 14.39
CA ARG A 122 -11.42 2.91 15.77
C ARG A 122 -12.04 3.86 16.80
N SER A 123 -12.05 5.16 16.54
CA SER A 123 -12.53 6.16 17.51
C SER A 123 -14.03 6.37 17.44
N VAL A 124 -14.65 6.24 16.26
CA VAL A 124 -16.08 6.50 16.05
C VAL A 124 -16.99 5.67 16.99
N PRO A 125 -16.82 4.34 17.13
CA PRO A 125 -17.65 3.56 18.06
C PRO A 125 -17.54 4.04 19.51
N LEU A 126 -16.32 4.38 19.96
CA LEU A 126 -16.05 4.87 21.32
C LEU A 126 -16.65 6.26 21.61
N VAL A 127 -16.69 7.13 20.60
CA VAL A 127 -17.26 8.48 20.74
C VAL A 127 -18.78 8.41 20.81
N LEU A 128 -19.41 7.56 19.99
CA LEU A 128 -20.87 7.47 19.88
C LEU A 128 -21.53 6.78 21.07
N SER A 129 -20.78 5.92 21.74
CA SER A 129 -21.21 5.20 22.93
C SER A 129 -21.05 5.98 24.23
N ASN A 130 -20.69 7.26 24.18
CA ASN A 130 -20.30 8.06 25.35
C ASN A 130 -19.21 7.39 26.21
N GLY A 131 -18.30 6.61 25.59
CA GLY A 131 -17.22 5.89 26.27
C GLY A 131 -17.56 4.47 26.73
N GLU A 132 -18.78 3.96 26.48
CA GLU A 132 -19.08 2.53 26.62
C GLU A 132 -18.49 1.75 25.42
N GLU A 133 -18.06 0.50 25.57
CA GLU A 133 -17.59 -0.26 24.40
C GLU A 133 -18.80 -0.70 23.55
N VAL A 134 -19.07 -0.01 22.44
CA VAL A 134 -20.04 -0.42 21.42
C VAL A 134 -19.32 -1.21 20.33
N GLY A 135 -19.48 -2.53 20.35
CA GLY A 135 -18.55 -3.46 19.71
C GLY A 135 -17.14 -3.39 20.31
N GLY A 136 -16.21 -4.12 19.70
CA GLY A 136 -14.79 -3.91 19.91
C GLY A 136 -14.26 -2.67 19.17
N THR A 137 -13.08 -2.21 19.58
CA THR A 137 -12.37 -1.08 18.93
C THR A 137 -12.15 -1.22 17.43
N GLU A 138 -12.21 -2.44 16.89
CA GLU A 138 -12.02 -2.72 15.46
C GLU A 138 -13.33 -3.02 14.71
N SER A 139 -14.50 -3.00 15.37
CA SER A 139 -15.76 -3.49 14.76
C SER A 139 -16.14 -2.71 13.50
N LEU A 140 -15.94 -1.39 13.46
CA LEU A 140 -16.21 -0.59 12.26
C LEU A 140 -15.25 -0.90 11.11
N TYR A 141 -13.97 -1.10 11.41
CA TYR A 141 -12.98 -1.54 10.43
C TYR A 141 -13.30 -2.94 9.88
N LEU A 142 -13.61 -3.90 10.77
CA LEU A 142 -13.96 -5.27 10.40
C LEU A 142 -15.23 -5.32 9.56
N TYR A 143 -16.22 -4.47 9.87
CA TYR A 143 -17.41 -4.30 9.06
C TYR A 143 -17.07 -3.76 7.67
N VAL A 144 -16.31 -2.66 7.56
CA VAL A 144 -15.93 -2.12 6.24
C VAL A 144 -15.17 -3.17 5.42
N HIS A 145 -14.16 -3.79 6.02
CA HIS A 145 -13.26 -4.72 5.32
C HIS A 145 -13.93 -6.05 4.96
N ASN A 146 -14.63 -6.70 5.90
CA ASN A 146 -15.14 -8.07 5.73
C ASN A 146 -16.68 -8.16 5.72
N GLY A 147 -17.39 -7.12 6.17
CA GLY A 147 -18.84 -7.17 6.39
C GLY A 147 -19.21 -7.90 7.68
N ASN A 148 -18.25 -8.16 8.57
CA ASN A 148 -18.51 -8.84 9.83
C ASN A 148 -19.17 -7.89 10.83
N ILE A 149 -20.18 -8.42 11.53
CA ILE A 149 -20.83 -7.79 12.68
C ILE A 149 -20.84 -8.88 13.75
N GLU A 150 -20.03 -8.70 14.79
CA GLU A 150 -19.84 -9.73 15.82
C GLU A 150 -20.65 -9.43 17.09
N GLU A 151 -20.93 -8.14 17.34
CA GLU A 151 -21.61 -7.70 18.55
C GLU A 151 -22.98 -7.04 18.27
N ASP A 152 -24.01 -7.48 19.00
CA ASP A 152 -25.39 -6.97 18.86
C ASP A 152 -25.49 -5.45 19.11
N ASN A 153 -24.67 -4.90 20.02
CA ASN A 153 -24.64 -3.47 20.29
C ASN A 153 -24.08 -2.66 19.11
N PHE A 154 -23.11 -3.22 18.39
CA PHE A 154 -22.56 -2.62 17.18
C PHE A 154 -23.54 -2.73 16.01
N GLU A 155 -24.24 -3.86 15.87
CA GLU A 155 -25.33 -4.00 14.88
C GLU A 155 -26.39 -2.91 15.07
N ASN A 156 -26.82 -2.69 16.32
CA ASN A 156 -27.80 -1.66 16.65
C ASN A 156 -27.32 -0.25 16.29
N LEU A 157 -26.03 0.05 16.51
CA LEU A 157 -25.44 1.31 16.08
C LEU A 157 -25.51 1.48 14.57
N LEU A 158 -25.15 0.45 13.80
CA LEU A 158 -25.21 0.50 12.34
C LEU A 158 -26.65 0.71 11.83
N LYS A 159 -27.65 0.07 12.45
CA LYS A 159 -29.08 0.27 12.15
C LYS A 159 -29.54 1.69 12.49
N GLU A 160 -29.19 2.20 13.67
CA GLU A 160 -29.54 3.55 14.11
C GLU A 160 -29.00 4.61 13.14
N LYS A 161 -27.81 4.39 12.60
CA LYS A 161 -27.17 5.27 11.61
C LYS A 161 -27.59 5.01 10.16
N GLY A 162 -28.51 4.06 9.92
CA GLY A 162 -29.00 3.72 8.59
C GLY A 162 -27.92 3.15 7.66
N ILE A 163 -26.88 2.54 8.23
CA ILE A 163 -25.80 1.88 7.47
C ILE A 163 -26.25 0.48 7.02
N ILE A 164 -27.08 -0.18 7.83
CA ILE A 164 -27.74 -1.46 7.55
C ILE A 164 -29.23 -1.38 7.92
N GLU A 165 -30.02 -2.34 7.44
CA GLU A 165 -31.45 -2.50 7.77
C GLU A 165 -31.68 -3.27 9.08
#